data_AF-A0A1U8C7A9-F1
#
_entry.id   AF-A0A1U8C7A9-F1
#
_cell.length_a   1.000
_cell.length_b   1.000
_cell.length_c   1.000
_cell.angle_alpha   90.00
_cell.angle_beta   90.00
_cell.angle_gamma   90.00
#
_symmetry.space_group_name_H-M   'P 1'
#
loop_
_entity.id
_entity.type
_entity.pdbx_description
1 polymer ?
#
loop_
_entity_poly.entity_id
_entity_poly.type
_entity_poly.pdbx_seq_one_letter_code
_entity_poly.pdbx_strand_id
1 'polypeptide(L)'
;WQVLMYARRVFYKIDTTSPLNPEAAVLYEKDIQLFKSKVVDSVKVCTARLFDQPKIEDPYAISFSPWNPSVHDEAREKMLTQKKKPDEQHNKSVHVAGLSWVKPGSVQPFSKEEKTVAT
;
A
#
# COMPACT_ATOMS: atom_id res chain seq x y z
N TRP A 1 2.76 -4.61 3.76
CA TRP A 1 1.64 -5.26 3.02
C TRP A 1 0.41 -5.52 3.89
N GLN A 2 0.53 -6.18 5.06
CA GLN A 2 -0.63 -6.47 5.92
C GLN A 2 -1.42 -5.22 6.34
N VAL A 3 -0.71 -4.14 6.71
CA VAL A 3 -1.34 -2.85 7.06
C VAL A 3 -2.16 -2.28 5.90
N LEU A 4 -1.64 -2.30 4.67
CA LEU A 4 -2.36 -1.81 3.49
C LEU A 4 -3.58 -2.69 3.16
N MET A 5 -3.45 -4.01 3.31
CA MET A 5 -4.58 -4.93 3.11
C MET A 5 -5.67 -4.74 4.16
N TYR A 6 -5.28 -4.53 5.42
CA TYR A 6 -6.20 -4.20 6.50
C TYR A 6 -6.86 -2.83 6.27
N ALA A 7 -6.09 -1.81 5.91
CA ALA A 7 -6.59 -0.48 5.55
C ALA A 7 -7.58 -0.55 4.39
N ARG A 8 -7.33 -1.39 3.38
CA ARG A 8 -8.31 -1.64 2.31
C ARG A 8 -9.59 -2.25 2.87
N ARG A 9 -9.48 -3.27 3.73
CA ARG A 9 -10.63 -4.00 4.29
C ARG A 9 -11.57 -3.08 5.07
N VAL A 10 -11.03 -2.14 5.86
CA VAL A 10 -11.87 -1.24 6.69
C VAL A 10 -12.79 -0.35 5.86
N PHE A 11 -12.45 -0.04 4.59
CA PHE A 11 -13.35 0.70 3.70
C PHE A 11 -14.52 -0.13 3.15
N TYR A 12 -14.40 -1.46 3.11
CA TYR A 12 -15.47 -2.36 2.63
C TYR A 12 -16.34 -2.93 3.75
N LYS A 13 -15.76 -3.10 4.94
CA LYS A 13 -16.45 -3.60 6.12
C LYS A 13 -16.24 -2.63 7.27
N ILE A 14 -17.10 -1.61 7.33
CA ILE A 14 -17.11 -0.63 8.41
C ILE A 14 -17.67 -1.31 9.66
N ASP A 15 -16.92 -1.25 10.76
CA ASP A 15 -17.34 -1.74 12.07
C ASP A 15 -17.82 -0.57 12.93
N THR A 16 -19.06 -0.66 13.40
CA THR A 16 -19.73 0.36 14.21
C THR A 16 -19.86 -0.03 15.68
N THR A 17 -19.29 -1.17 16.10
CA THR A 17 -19.44 -1.70 17.47
C THR A 17 -18.75 -0.82 18.52
N SER A 18 -17.59 -0.23 18.17
CA SER A 18 -16.84 0.69 19.05
C SER A 18 -16.21 1.81 18.20
N PRO A 19 -17.01 2.73 17.66
CA PRO A 19 -16.56 3.66 16.64
C PRO A 19 -15.76 4.81 17.26
N LEU A 20 -14.61 5.13 16.66
CA LEU A 20 -13.87 6.35 17.01
C LEU A 20 -14.66 7.62 16.65
N ASN A 21 -15.43 7.57 15.56
CA ASN A 21 -16.32 8.64 15.15
C ASN A 21 -17.78 8.19 15.33
N PRO A 22 -18.43 8.52 16.47
CA PRO A 22 -19.79 8.10 16.74
C PRO A 22 -20.81 8.74 15.78
N GLU A 23 -20.59 9.97 15.32
CA GLU A 23 -21.47 10.63 14.34
C GLU A 23 -21.49 9.82 13.04
N ALA A 24 -20.33 9.47 12.51
CA ALA A 24 -20.22 8.70 11.28
C ALA A 24 -20.84 7.30 11.41
N ALA A 25 -20.70 6.64 12.57
CA ALA A 25 -21.32 5.34 12.82
C ALA A 25 -22.85 5.44 12.85
N VAL A 26 -23.40 6.45 13.54
CA VAL A 26 -24.85 6.69 13.57
C VAL A 26 -25.39 6.97 12.17
N LEU A 27 -24.70 7.79 11.37
CA LEU A 27 -25.09 8.04 9.98
C LEU A 27 -25.02 6.76 9.15
N TYR A 28 -23.96 5.96 9.29
CA TYR A 28 -23.84 4.70 8.55
C TYR A 28 -24.99 3.73 8.83
N GLU A 29 -25.44 3.64 10.08
CA GLU A 29 -26.51 2.74 10.50
C GLU A 29 -27.93 3.28 10.22
N LYS A 30 -28.15 4.59 10.39
CA LYS A 30 -29.48 5.19 10.40
C LYS A 30 -29.81 6.05 9.19
N ASP A 31 -28.80 6.61 8.50
CA ASP A 31 -28.97 7.46 7.32
C ASP A 31 -27.80 7.29 6.32
N ILE A 32 -27.86 6.19 5.58
CA ILE A 32 -26.80 5.82 4.63
C ILE A 32 -26.65 6.84 3.48
N GLN A 33 -27.69 7.61 3.16
CA GLN A 33 -27.63 8.60 2.08
C GLN A 33 -26.83 9.81 2.51
N LEU A 34 -27.11 10.35 3.71
CA LEU A 34 -26.33 11.45 4.26
C LEU A 34 -24.88 11.02 4.53
N PHE A 35 -24.67 9.79 5.02
CA PHE A 35 -23.32 9.22 5.16
C PHE A 35 -22.56 9.24 3.82
N LYS A 36 -23.16 8.73 2.74
CA LYS A 36 -22.54 8.71 1.40
C LYS A 36 -22.22 10.12 0.90
N SER A 37 -23.13 11.08 1.10
CA SER A 37 -22.87 12.48 0.72
C SER A 37 -21.65 13.04 1.43
N LYS A 38 -21.54 12.84 2.76
CA LYS A 38 -20.38 13.31 3.53
C LYS A 38 -19.08 12.61 3.13
N VAL A 39 -19.14 11.32 2.79
CA VAL A 39 -17.98 10.57 2.26
C VAL A 39 -17.52 11.17 0.94
N VAL A 40 -18.44 11.48 0.02
CA VAL A 40 -18.10 12.13 -1.25
C VAL A 40 -17.40 13.46 -1.02
N ASP A 41 -17.89 14.29 -0.09
CA ASP A 41 -17.24 15.57 0.21
C ASP A 41 -15.86 15.38 0.84
N SER A 42 -15.69 14.37 1.70
CA SER A 42 -14.38 14.01 2.25
C SER A 42 -13.40 13.59 1.15
N VAL A 43 -13.85 12.77 0.19
CA VAL A 43 -13.03 12.35 -0.97
C VAL A 43 -12.62 13.54 -1.82
N LYS A 44 -13.54 14.49 -2.08
CA LYS A 44 -13.22 15.72 -2.82
C LYS A 44 -12.11 16.52 -2.13
N VAL A 45 -12.22 16.72 -0.81
CA VAL A 45 -11.19 17.44 -0.02
C VAL A 45 -9.85 16.71 -0.09
N CYS A 46 -9.82 15.40 0.11
CA CYS A 46 -8.58 14.62 0.04
C CYS A 46 -7.96 14.66 -1.36
N THR A 47 -8.77 14.59 -2.42
CA THR A 47 -8.30 14.63 -3.81
C THR A 47 -7.72 16.00 -4.16
N ALA A 48 -8.37 17.08 -3.74
CA ALA A 48 -7.89 18.45 -3.98
C ALA A 48 -6.53 18.73 -3.30
N ARG A 49 -6.23 18.00 -2.23
CA ARG A 49 -5.02 18.17 -1.40
C ARG A 49 -3.99 17.07 -1.60
N LEU A 50 -4.18 16.19 -2.60
CA LEU A 50 -3.33 15.03 -2.82
C LEU A 50 -1.85 15.40 -3.01
N PHE A 51 -1.59 16.54 -3.66
CA PHE A 51 -0.26 17.03 -3.98
C PHE A 51 0.20 18.17 -3.06
N ASP A 52 -0.53 18.43 -1.96
CA ASP A 52 -0.07 19.38 -0.95
C ASP A 52 1.27 18.90 -0.39
N GLN A 53 2.23 19.81 -0.31
CA GLN A 53 3.50 19.50 0.35
C GLN A 53 3.26 19.29 1.86
N PRO A 54 3.97 18.34 2.50
CA PRO A 54 3.93 18.18 3.95
C PRO A 54 4.24 19.51 4.64
N LYS A 55 3.41 19.88 5.63
CA LYS A 55 3.62 21.11 6.41
C LYS A 55 4.73 21.00 7.45
N ILE A 56 5.26 19.79 7.62
CA ILE A 56 6.28 19.49 8.62
C ILE A 56 7.64 19.50 7.92
N GLU A 57 8.66 20.05 8.58
CA GLU A 57 10.04 20.05 8.08
C GLU A 57 10.70 18.68 8.32
N ASP A 58 10.09 17.61 7.79
CA ASP A 58 10.64 16.26 7.79
C ASP A 58 11.13 15.90 6.38
N PRO A 59 12.46 15.76 6.17
CA PRO A 59 13.04 15.36 4.89
C PRO A 59 12.56 13.99 4.39
N TYR A 60 12.03 13.14 5.28
CA TYR A 60 11.54 11.80 4.97
C TYR A 60 10.01 11.72 4.88
N ALA A 61 9.31 12.85 4.94
CA ALA A 61 7.87 12.88 4.75
C ALA A 61 7.51 12.40 3.34
N ILE A 62 6.51 11.52 3.26
CA ILE A 62 5.99 11.04 1.99
C ILE A 62 5.19 12.18 1.34
N SER A 63 5.61 12.60 0.15
CA SER A 63 4.88 13.53 -0.71
C SER A 63 4.45 12.84 -1.99
N PHE A 64 3.39 13.35 -2.61
CA PHE A 64 2.91 12.88 -3.91
C PHE A 64 3.10 13.99 -4.93
N SER A 65 3.37 13.59 -6.17
CA SER A 65 3.41 14.49 -7.32
C SER A 65 2.62 13.88 -8.48
N PRO A 66 2.14 14.71 -9.43
CA PRO A 66 1.58 14.21 -10.67
C PRO A 66 2.58 13.32 -11.40
N TRP A 67 2.06 12.35 -12.17
CA TRP A 67 2.89 11.48 -12.98
C TRP A 67 3.63 12.28 -14.06
N ASN A 68 4.95 12.19 -14.02
CA ASN A 68 5.85 12.70 -15.05
C ASN A 68 6.62 11.53 -15.69
N PRO A 69 6.33 11.16 -16.95
CA PRO A 69 7.00 10.06 -17.64
C PRO A 69 8.53 10.15 -17.61
N SER A 70 9.07 11.34 -17.82
CA SER A 70 10.53 11.58 -17.84
C SER A 70 11.24 11.28 -16.51
N VAL A 71 10.51 11.33 -15.40
CA VAL A 71 11.04 11.06 -14.06
C VAL A 71 10.71 9.64 -13.60
N HIS A 72 9.51 9.15 -13.90
CA HIS A 72 8.97 7.93 -13.29
C HIS A 72 9.07 6.68 -14.17
N ASP A 73 9.13 6.81 -15.51
CA ASP A 73 9.09 5.64 -16.40
C ASP A 73 10.30 4.73 -16.19
N GLU A 74 11.50 5.29 -16.05
CA GLU A 74 12.72 4.50 -15.82
C GLU A 74 12.60 3.66 -14.53
N ALA A 75 12.15 4.27 -13.44
CA ALA A 75 11.95 3.59 -12.17
C ALA A 75 10.88 2.50 -12.27
N ARG A 76 9.76 2.79 -12.93
CA ARG A 76 8.68 1.84 -13.17
C ARG A 76 9.16 0.63 -13.97
N GLU A 77 9.86 0.86 -15.08
CA GLU A 77 10.40 -0.21 -15.92
C GLU A 77 11.42 -1.06 -15.17
N LYS A 78 12.31 -0.46 -14.38
CA LYS A 78 13.24 -1.21 -13.50
C LYS A 78 12.50 -2.09 -12.49
N MET A 79 11.44 -1.58 -11.85
CA MET A 79 10.64 -2.34 -10.89
C MET A 79 9.90 -3.52 -11.53
N LEU A 80 9.51 -3.39 -12.80
CA LEU A 80 8.82 -4.45 -13.55
C LEU A 80 9.78 -5.48 -14.15
N THR A 81 10.97 -5.05 -14.60
CA THR A 81 11.95 -5.88 -15.34
C THR A 81 12.89 -6.67 -14.44
N GLN A 82 13.16 -6.24 -13.20
CA GLN A 82 14.00 -6.95 -12.23
C GLN A 82 13.53 -8.38 -11.89
N LYS A 83 12.33 -8.80 -12.32
CA LYS A 83 11.84 -10.18 -12.18
C LYS A 83 12.40 -11.16 -13.22
N LYS A 84 13.12 -10.72 -14.25
CA LYS A 84 13.81 -11.63 -15.16
C LYS A 84 15.15 -12.04 -14.55
N LYS A 85 15.22 -13.26 -14.01
CA LYS A 85 16.54 -13.90 -13.85
C LYS A 85 17.09 -14.13 -15.26
N PRO A 86 18.35 -13.77 -15.55
CA PRO A 86 19.09 -14.46 -16.58
C PRO A 86 19.31 -15.89 -16.07
N ASP A 87 18.95 -16.86 -16.91
CA ASP A 87 19.65 -18.13 -16.85
C ASP A 87 21.16 -17.83 -16.97
N GLU A 88 21.93 -18.38 -16.04
CA GLU A 88 23.39 -18.48 -16.07
C GLU A 88 24.20 -17.16 -16.08
N GLN A 89 24.65 -16.74 -14.88
CA GLN A 89 26.08 -16.49 -14.73
C GLN A 89 26.56 -16.76 -13.31
N HIS A 90 27.38 -17.80 -13.27
CA HIS A 90 28.23 -18.24 -12.17
C HIS A 90 28.92 -17.05 -11.47
N ASN A 91 28.53 -16.74 -10.24
CA ASN A 91 29.46 -16.22 -9.25
C ASN A 91 28.97 -16.53 -7.84
N LYS A 92 29.89 -17.14 -7.07
CA LYS A 92 29.73 -17.54 -5.68
C LYS A 92 29.63 -16.29 -4.81
N SER A 93 28.41 -15.86 -4.48
CA SER A 93 28.16 -15.11 -3.25
C SER A 93 26.89 -15.63 -2.60
N VAL A 94 27.12 -16.49 -1.62
CA VAL A 94 26.18 -16.80 -0.55
C VAL A 94 25.68 -15.46 0.02
N HIS A 95 24.37 -15.32 0.26
CA HIS A 95 23.70 -14.17 0.88
C HIS A 95 23.16 -13.02 0.00
N VAL A 96 22.31 -13.29 -1.01
CA VAL A 96 21.30 -12.27 -1.43
C VAL A 96 19.95 -12.90 -1.82
N ALA A 97 19.52 -13.95 -1.12
CA ALA A 97 18.09 -14.27 -1.12
C ALA A 97 17.39 -13.21 -0.25
N GLY A 98 16.95 -12.11 -0.86
CA GLY A 98 16.30 -11.01 -0.14
C GLY A 98 15.20 -11.51 0.80
N LEU A 99 15.04 -10.80 1.93
CA LEU A 99 14.11 -11.06 3.06
C LEU A 99 12.61 -10.97 2.69
N SER A 100 12.23 -11.32 1.46
CA SER A 100 10.84 -11.38 1.05
C SER A 100 10.23 -12.70 1.53
N TRP A 101 9.19 -12.60 2.37
CA TRP A 101 8.30 -13.71 2.73
C TRP A 101 7.31 -14.08 1.62
N VAL A 102 7.37 -13.43 0.46
CA VAL A 102 6.48 -13.68 -0.70
C VAL A 102 7.26 -14.32 -1.85
N LYS A 103 6.75 -15.43 -2.39
CA LYS A 103 7.32 -16.11 -3.57
C LYS A 103 7.25 -15.16 -4.78
N PRO A 104 8.32 -15.05 -5.60
CA PRO A 104 8.25 -14.29 -6.85
C PRO A 104 7.05 -14.72 -7.70
N GLY A 105 6.27 -13.76 -8.21
CA GLY A 105 5.06 -14.04 -8.99
C GLY A 105 3.81 -14.37 -8.16
N SER A 106 3.93 -14.59 -6.86
CA SER A 106 2.80 -14.76 -5.96
C SER A 106 2.33 -13.43 -5.39
N VAL A 107 1.01 -13.28 -5.24
CA VAL A 107 0.38 -12.20 -4.47
C VAL A 107 0.00 -12.66 -3.05
N GLN A 108 0.22 -13.94 -2.73
CA GLN A 108 -0.12 -14.52 -1.45
C GLN A 108 0.95 -14.15 -0.40
N PRO A 109 0.57 -13.48 0.71
CA PRO A 109 1.47 -13.20 1.82
C PRO A 109 2.03 -14.50 2.41
N PHE A 110 3.29 -14.49 2.86
CA PHE A 110 3.95 -15.66 3.47
C PHE A 110 3.97 -16.92 2.58
N SER A 111 3.95 -16.73 1.26
CA SER A 111 4.00 -17.86 0.32
C SER A 111 5.34 -18.56 0.26
N LYS A 112 6.44 -17.92 0.74
CA LYS A 112 7.71 -18.64 0.91
C LYS A 112 7.68 -19.45 2.20
N GLU A 113 7.94 -20.74 2.07
CA GLU A 113 8.21 -21.61 3.21
C GLU A 113 9.51 -21.17 3.88
N GLU A 114 9.49 -21.12 5.21
CA GLU A 114 10.67 -20.87 6.01
C GLU A 114 11.58 -22.10 5.91
N LYS A 115 12.80 -21.92 5.40
CA LYS A 115 13.78 -23.00 5.43
C LYS A 115 14.18 -23.16 6.89
N THR A 116 13.66 -24.19 7.55
CA THR A 116 14.20 -24.68 8.82
C THR A 116 15.68 -24.98 8.59
N VAL A 117 16.54 -24.13 9.15
CA VAL A 117 17.97 -24.43 9.24
C VAL A 117 18.07 -25.55 10.27
N ALA A 118 18.18 -26.79 9.80
CA ALA A 118 18.52 -27.90 10.65
C ALA A 118 19.85 -27.57 11.35
N THR A 119 19.80 -27.56 12.68
CA THR A 119 20.96 -27.36 13.58
C THR A 119 21.77 -28.65 13.66
#